data_AF-A0AA39ISM2-F1
#
_entry.id   AF-A0AA39ISM2-F1
#
_cell.length_a   1.000
_cell.length_b   1.000
_cell.length_c   1.000
_cell.angle_alpha   90.00
_cell.angle_beta   90.00
_cell.angle_gamma   90.00
#
_symmetry.space_group_name_H-M   'P 1'
#
loop_
_entity.id
_entity.type
_entity.pdbx_description
1 polymer ?
#
loop_
_entity_poly.entity_id
_entity_poly.type
_entity_poly.pdbx_seq_one_letter_code
_entity_poly.pdbx_strand_id
1 'polypeptide(L)'
;MAIFRIKMELKRFAENPPHGMTLDMEKTAEDAKMWFINVKAAQGTIYEGEEYVLRVKFTDDYPFKPPEVVFISEQVPCNPHVYSNGHICISTLGDGWSPTLDVQGICVGILSMLSSCKKKKWPIGNDSYSSSMKGRSPDYRFFNGTYSDSSC
;
A
#
# COMPACT_ATOMS: atom_id res chain seq x y z
N MET A 1 -11.38 -4.01 20.33
CA MET A 1 -10.78 -5.13 19.58
C MET A 1 -9.74 -4.63 18.56
N ALA A 2 -10.13 -3.83 17.55
CA ALA A 2 -9.22 -3.29 16.53
C ALA A 2 -7.98 -2.55 17.08
N ILE A 3 -8.18 -1.60 18.01
CA ILE A 3 -7.10 -0.77 18.58
C ILE A 3 -6.01 -1.61 19.26
N PHE A 4 -6.37 -2.71 19.94
CA PHE A 4 -5.39 -3.57 20.59
C PHE A 4 -4.51 -4.27 19.55
N ARG A 5 -5.13 -4.81 18.48
CA ARG A 5 -4.40 -5.41 17.35
C ARG A 5 -3.47 -4.40 16.69
N ILE A 6 -3.97 -3.20 16.38
CA ILE A 6 -3.18 -2.11 15.77
C ILE A 6 -1.97 -1.76 16.65
N LYS A 7 -2.14 -1.58 17.97
CA LYS A 7 -1.03 -1.30 18.89
C LYS A 7 0.02 -2.41 18.94
N MET A 8 -0.42 -3.67 18.89
CA MET A 8 0.51 -4.81 18.85
C MET A 8 1.28 -4.86 17.53
N GLU A 9 0.62 -4.60 16.40
CA GLU A 9 1.29 -4.51 15.10
C GLU A 9 2.25 -3.32 15.03
N LEU A 10 1.88 -2.17 15.60
CA LEU A 10 2.72 -0.97 15.64
C LEU A 10 4.04 -1.28 16.33
N LYS A 11 3.95 -1.92 17.50
CA LYS A 11 5.13 -2.33 18.27
C LYS A 11 6.01 -3.30 17.47
N ARG A 12 5.41 -4.32 16.84
CA ARG A 12 6.15 -5.29 16.02
C ARG A 12 6.83 -4.65 14.82
N PHE A 13 6.13 -3.74 14.13
CA PHE A 13 6.66 -3.04 12.98
C PHE A 13 7.80 -2.10 13.38
N ALA A 14 7.69 -1.41 14.52
CA ALA A 14 8.76 -0.56 15.05
C ALA A 14 9.99 -1.36 15.49
N GLU A 15 9.79 -2.56 16.07
CA GLU A 15 10.89 -3.44 16.50
C GLU A 15 11.60 -4.11 15.32
N ASN A 16 10.85 -4.57 14.31
CA ASN A 16 11.37 -5.31 13.17
C ASN A 16 10.68 -4.88 11.86
N PRO A 17 11.00 -3.68 11.33
CA PRO A 17 10.42 -3.24 10.07
C PRO A 17 10.94 -4.07 8.89
N PRO A 18 10.14 -4.24 7.82
CA PRO A 18 10.61 -4.83 6.57
C PRO A 18 11.84 -4.10 6.01
N HIS A 19 12.71 -4.82 5.31
CA HIS A 19 13.91 -4.23 4.72
C HIS A 19 13.54 -3.10 3.76
N GLY A 20 14.23 -1.95 3.91
CA GLY A 20 13.94 -0.76 3.10
C GLY A 20 12.67 -0.02 3.50
N MET A 21 11.99 -0.41 4.59
CA MET A 21 10.84 0.34 5.11
C MET A 21 11.09 0.88 6.50
N THR A 22 10.60 2.09 6.78
CA THR A 22 10.67 2.70 8.11
C THR A 22 9.35 3.37 8.45
N LEU A 23 8.95 3.26 9.71
CA LEU A 23 7.75 3.91 10.21
C LEU A 23 8.08 5.35 10.65
N ASP A 24 7.33 6.32 10.13
CA ASP A 24 7.37 7.71 10.56
C ASP A 24 6.55 7.84 11.85
N MET A 25 7.24 7.71 12.99
CA MET A 25 6.65 7.74 14.32
C MET A 25 6.08 9.11 14.69
N GLU A 26 6.64 10.20 14.16
CA GLU A 26 6.18 11.55 14.47
C GLU A 26 4.77 11.79 13.91
N LYS A 27 4.57 11.50 12.62
CA LYS A 27 3.25 11.63 12.00
C LYS A 27 2.25 10.59 12.52
N THR A 28 2.73 9.39 12.82
CA THR A 28 1.87 8.30 13.34
C THR A 28 1.40 8.57 14.78
N ALA A 29 2.12 9.40 15.55
CA ALA A 29 1.73 9.76 16.91
C ALA A 29 0.48 10.67 16.96
N GLU A 30 0.20 11.43 15.90
CA GLU A 30 -0.96 12.31 15.82
C GLU A 30 -2.29 11.52 15.75
N ASP A 31 -2.30 10.41 15.01
CA ASP A 31 -3.44 9.50 14.92
C ASP A 31 -2.97 8.04 14.88
N ALA A 32 -3.25 7.30 15.97
CA ALA A 32 -2.88 5.89 16.07
C ALA A 32 -3.54 4.98 15.00
N LYS A 33 -4.59 5.45 14.31
CA LYS A 33 -5.25 4.78 13.18
C LYS A 33 -4.71 5.21 11.82
N MET A 34 -3.70 6.07 11.75
CA MET A 34 -3.02 6.45 10.52
C MET A 34 -1.51 6.27 10.65
N TRP A 35 -0.94 5.40 9.84
CA TRP A 35 0.50 5.17 9.82
C TRP A 35 1.10 5.70 8.54
N PHE A 36 2.30 6.23 8.66
CA PHE A 36 3.10 6.73 7.55
C PHE A 36 4.37 5.88 7.46
N ILE A 37 4.54 5.18 6.36
CA ILE A 37 5.65 4.24 6.16
C ILE A 37 6.47 4.75 4.98
N ASN A 38 7.73 5.08 5.23
CA ASN A 38 8.69 5.38 4.18
C ASN A 38 9.14 4.07 3.55
N VAL A 39 9.15 4.03 2.22
CA VAL A 39 9.51 2.87 1.41
C VAL A 39 10.67 3.25 0.50
N LYS A 40 11.82 2.66 0.73
CA LYS A 40 12.98 2.73 -0.15
C LYS A 40 12.92 1.60 -1.16
N ALA A 41 12.98 1.94 -2.44
CA ALA A 41 13.01 0.94 -3.49
C ALA A 41 14.25 0.03 -3.37
N ALA A 42 14.08 -1.25 -3.67
CA ALA A 42 15.16 -2.22 -3.62
C ALA A 42 16.22 -1.96 -4.72
N GLN A 43 17.47 -2.27 -4.41
CA GLN A 43 18.58 -2.22 -5.38
C GLN A 43 18.36 -3.24 -6.50
N GLY A 44 18.79 -2.89 -7.72
CA GLY A 44 18.61 -3.71 -8.91
C GLY A 44 17.20 -3.66 -9.51
N THR A 45 16.31 -2.80 -9.01
CA THR A 45 14.98 -2.56 -9.57
C THR A 45 14.96 -1.31 -10.44
N ILE A 46 13.94 -1.16 -11.29
CA ILE A 46 13.76 0.04 -12.12
C ILE A 46 13.44 1.30 -11.30
N TYR A 47 13.18 1.13 -10.00
CA TYR A 47 12.89 2.20 -9.04
C TYR A 47 14.09 2.47 -8.11
N GLU A 48 15.24 1.84 -8.34
CA GLU A 48 16.43 2.00 -7.49
C GLU A 48 16.78 3.48 -7.26
N GLY A 49 16.99 3.83 -5.99
CA GLY A 49 17.28 5.19 -5.56
C GLY A 49 16.04 6.06 -5.29
N GLU A 50 14.84 5.58 -5.63
CA GLU A 50 13.59 6.28 -5.33
C GLU A 50 13.08 5.93 -3.91
N GLU A 51 12.45 6.92 -3.28
CA GLU A 51 11.81 6.80 -1.97
C GLU A 51 10.35 7.25 -2.06
N TYR A 52 9.46 6.49 -1.45
CA TYR A 52 8.02 6.72 -1.46
C TYR A 52 7.47 6.73 -0.05
N VAL A 53 6.28 7.29 0.11
CA VAL A 53 5.56 7.28 1.39
C VAL A 53 4.22 6.59 1.20
N LEU A 54 4.00 5.55 2.00
CA LEU A 54 2.74 4.85 2.14
C LEU A 54 1.97 5.41 3.32
N ARG A 55 0.70 5.72 3.11
CA ARG A 55 -0.28 5.99 4.18
C ARG A 55 -1.13 4.76 4.38
N VAL A 56 -1.14 4.23 5.59
CA VAL A 56 -2.03 3.15 6.03
C VAL A 56 -3.08 3.75 6.94
N LYS A 57 -4.35 3.68 6.57
CA LYS A 57 -5.49 4.16 7.35
C LYS A 57 -6.36 2.99 7.78
N PHE A 58 -6.46 2.78 9.08
CA PHE A 58 -7.27 1.72 9.65
C PHE A 58 -8.73 2.14 9.76
N THR A 59 -9.63 1.24 9.36
CA THR A 59 -11.07 1.38 9.55
C THR A 59 -11.51 0.68 10.84
N ASP A 60 -12.73 0.97 11.30
CA ASP A 60 -13.28 0.32 12.50
C ASP A 60 -13.55 -1.18 12.30
N ASP A 61 -13.65 -1.62 11.04
CA ASP A 61 -13.83 -3.02 10.65
C ASP A 61 -12.53 -3.84 10.66
N TYR A 62 -11.37 -3.21 10.88
CA TYR A 62 -10.09 -3.91 10.93
C TYR A 62 -10.00 -4.85 12.15
N PRO A 63 -9.50 -6.11 12.01
CA PRO A 63 -8.86 -6.71 10.83
C PRO A 63 -9.80 -7.53 9.93
N PHE A 64 -11.11 -7.47 10.12
CA PHE A 64 -12.06 -8.21 9.25
C PHE A 64 -12.09 -7.64 7.84
N LYS A 65 -11.87 -6.34 7.70
CA LYS A 65 -11.57 -5.68 6.42
C LYS A 65 -10.13 -5.18 6.39
N PRO A 66 -9.51 -5.11 5.19
CA PRO A 66 -8.17 -4.57 5.04
C PRO A 66 -8.14 -3.08 5.44
N PRO A 67 -6.98 -2.57 5.88
CA PRO A 67 -6.78 -1.13 6.01
C PRO A 67 -6.72 -0.50 4.61
N GLU A 68 -7.00 0.79 4.54
CA GLU A 68 -6.75 1.56 3.32
C GLU A 68 -5.26 1.86 3.19
N VAL A 69 -4.65 1.49 2.06
CA VAL A 69 -3.23 1.76 1.79
C VAL A 69 -3.07 2.51 0.47
N VAL A 70 -2.41 3.66 0.52
CA VAL A 70 -2.18 4.54 -0.64
C VAL A 70 -0.79 5.15 -0.61
N PHE A 71 -0.19 5.36 -1.78
CA PHE A 71 1.00 6.19 -1.93
C PHE A 71 0.62 7.67 -1.86
N ILE A 72 1.38 8.46 -1.09
CA ILE A 72 1.14 9.91 -0.92
C ILE A 72 2.36 10.78 -1.26
N SER A 73 3.44 10.19 -1.78
CA SER A 73 4.65 10.92 -2.17
C SER A 73 4.41 11.84 -3.37
N GLU A 74 5.22 12.90 -3.50
CA GLU A 74 5.19 13.82 -4.65
C GLU A 74 5.36 13.07 -5.98
N GLN A 75 6.14 11.99 -5.96
CA GLN A 75 6.30 11.06 -7.07
C GLN A 75 5.71 9.71 -6.66
N VAL A 76 4.61 9.31 -7.31
CA VAL A 76 4.00 7.98 -7.13
C VAL A 76 4.71 6.99 -8.04
N PRO A 77 5.02 5.75 -7.59
CA PRO A 77 5.68 4.77 -8.43
C PRO A 77 4.81 4.43 -9.65
N CYS A 78 5.34 4.71 -10.85
CA CYS A 78 4.68 4.32 -12.10
C CYS A 78 4.75 2.80 -12.26
N ASN A 79 3.67 2.11 -11.91
CA ASN A 79 3.60 0.66 -11.82
C ASN A 79 2.25 0.14 -12.33
N PRO A 80 2.18 -1.06 -12.96
CA PRO A 80 0.93 -1.63 -13.47
C PRO A 80 -0.18 -1.84 -12.42
N HIS A 81 0.17 -1.79 -11.13
CA HIS A 81 -0.71 -1.97 -9.99
C HIS A 81 -0.88 -0.70 -9.15
N VAL A 82 -0.27 0.41 -9.55
CA VAL A 82 -0.37 1.68 -8.82
C VAL A 82 -0.94 2.73 -9.76
N TYR A 83 -2.01 3.38 -9.34
CA TYR A 83 -2.62 4.48 -10.08
C TYR A 83 -1.91 5.79 -9.79
N SER A 84 -2.03 6.76 -10.70
CA SER A 84 -1.39 8.08 -10.55
C SER A 84 -1.90 8.89 -9.35
N ASN A 85 -3.06 8.54 -8.80
CA ASN A 85 -3.58 9.10 -7.55
C ASN A 85 -3.04 8.39 -6.28
N GLY A 86 -2.13 7.42 -6.44
CA GLY A 86 -1.52 6.65 -5.35
C GLY A 86 -2.29 5.42 -4.91
N HIS A 87 -3.44 5.12 -5.52
CA HIS A 87 -4.20 3.92 -5.17
C HIS A 87 -3.47 2.65 -5.62
N ILE A 88 -3.51 1.63 -4.78
CA ILE A 88 -2.79 0.36 -5.00
C ILE A 88 -3.80 -0.75 -5.27
N CYS A 89 -3.56 -1.50 -6.33
CA CYS A 89 -4.36 -2.63 -6.77
C CYS A 89 -3.54 -3.92 -6.62
N ILE A 90 -3.59 -4.49 -5.42
CA ILE A 90 -3.02 -5.81 -5.10
C ILE A 90 -4.05 -6.68 -4.41
N SER A 91 -4.00 -7.98 -4.66
CA SER A 91 -4.96 -8.95 -4.11
C SER A 91 -5.01 -8.95 -2.59
N THR A 92 -3.88 -8.69 -1.91
CA THR A 92 -3.81 -8.64 -0.44
C THR A 92 -4.64 -7.51 0.17
N LEU A 93 -5.04 -6.49 -0.60
CA LEU A 93 -5.93 -5.41 -0.16
C LEU A 93 -7.38 -5.57 -0.65
N GLY A 94 -7.66 -6.62 -1.43
CA GLY A 94 -8.98 -6.97 -1.96
C GLY A 94 -9.39 -8.38 -1.54
N ASP A 95 -9.69 -9.24 -2.51
CA ASP A 95 -10.21 -10.60 -2.28
C ASP A 95 -9.23 -11.53 -1.55
N GLY A 96 -7.94 -11.24 -1.60
CA GLY A 96 -6.90 -12.00 -0.89
C GLY A 96 -6.70 -11.56 0.56
N TRP A 97 -7.46 -10.56 1.06
CA TRP A 97 -7.34 -10.14 2.45
C TRP A 97 -7.86 -11.23 3.41
N SER A 98 -7.08 -11.47 4.45
CA SER A 98 -7.48 -12.30 5.59
C SER A 98 -7.13 -11.58 6.88
N PRO A 99 -7.93 -11.69 7.96
CA PRO A 99 -7.62 -11.11 9.27
C PRO A 99 -6.32 -11.64 9.91
N THR A 100 -5.76 -12.72 9.35
CA THR A 100 -4.45 -13.27 9.72
C THR A 100 -3.29 -12.46 9.15
N LEU A 101 -3.52 -11.66 8.10
CA LEU A 101 -2.55 -10.73 7.55
C LEU A 101 -2.41 -9.51 8.47
N ASP A 102 -1.22 -8.90 8.44
CA ASP A 102 -0.87 -7.68 9.16
C ASP A 102 -0.30 -6.63 8.20
N VAL A 103 -0.04 -5.42 8.71
CA VAL A 103 0.56 -4.34 7.90
C VAL A 103 1.93 -4.74 7.35
N GLN A 104 2.69 -5.54 8.08
CA GLN A 104 4.00 -6.01 7.64
C GLN A 104 3.89 -6.89 6.38
N GLY A 105 2.92 -7.81 6.35
CA GLY A 105 2.62 -8.63 5.18
C GLY A 105 2.18 -7.79 3.97
N ILE A 106 1.35 -6.76 4.18
CA ILE A 106 0.97 -5.82 3.11
C ILE A 106 2.20 -5.11 2.55
N CYS A 107 3.06 -4.58 3.43
CA CYS A 107 4.29 -3.90 3.08
C CYS A 107 5.22 -4.80 2.23
N VAL A 108 5.43 -6.05 2.65
CA VAL A 108 6.23 -7.02 1.89
C VAL A 108 5.61 -7.30 0.52
N GLY A 109 4.28 -7.42 0.45
CA GLY A 109 3.56 -7.58 -0.82
C GLY A 109 3.79 -6.41 -1.78
N ILE A 110 3.68 -5.17 -1.29
CA ILE A 110 3.93 -3.95 -2.08
C ILE A 110 5.39 -3.90 -2.55
N LEU A 111 6.34 -4.21 -1.69
CA LEU A 111 7.76 -4.21 -2.06
C LEU A 111 8.08 -5.25 -3.13
N SER A 112 7.46 -6.43 -3.02
CA SER A 112 7.60 -7.52 -3.99
C SER A 112 7.00 -7.13 -5.35
N MET A 113 5.83 -6.48 -5.34
CA MET A 113 5.16 -5.95 -6.53
C MET A 113 6.00 -4.86 -7.23
N LEU A 114 6.64 -3.97 -6.48
CA LEU A 114 7.57 -2.98 -7.05
C LEU A 114 8.83 -3.66 -7.62
N SER A 115 9.36 -4.66 -6.93
CA SER A 115 10.59 -5.34 -7.31
C SER A 115 10.43 -6.26 -8.52
N SER A 116 9.26 -6.88 -8.71
CA SER A 116 8.97 -7.75 -9.86
C SER A 116 8.71 -6.97 -11.16
N CYS A 117 8.46 -5.67 -11.06
CA CYS A 117 8.13 -4.83 -12.19
C CYS A 117 9.35 -4.59 -13.10
N LYS A 118 9.21 -4.93 -14.39
CA LYS A 118 10.28 -4.77 -15.39
C LYS A 118 10.17 -3.47 -16.19
N LYS A 119 9.02 -2.80 -16.18
CA LYS A 119 8.75 -1.60 -16.99
C LYS A 119 7.81 -0.64 -16.24
N LYS A 120 8.17 0.64 -16.19
CA LYS A 120 7.30 1.70 -15.66
C LYS A 120 6.13 1.93 -16.63
N LYS A 121 4.94 1.47 -16.27
CA LYS A 121 3.69 1.70 -17.02
C LYS A 121 2.55 1.89 -16.02
N TRP A 122 1.58 2.74 -16.35
CA TRP A 122 0.36 2.88 -15.57
C TRP A 122 -0.63 1.73 -15.86
N PRO A 123 -1.57 1.45 -14.94
CA PRO A 123 -2.67 0.54 -15.20
C PRO A 123 -3.56 1.03 -16.36
N ILE A 124 -4.25 0.10 -17.04
CA ILE A 124 -5.23 0.46 -18.07
C ILE A 124 -6.37 1.26 -17.41
N GLY A 125 -6.77 2.38 -18.03
CA GLY A 125 -7.82 3.25 -17.50
C GLY A 125 -7.37 4.13 -16.34
N ASN A 126 -6.05 4.29 -16.12
CA ASN A 126 -5.49 5.14 -15.07
C ASN A 126 -6.12 6.53 -15.01
N ASP A 127 -6.17 7.24 -16.14
CA ASP A 127 -6.60 8.64 -16.15
C ASP A 127 -8.08 8.79 -15.79
N SER A 128 -8.92 7.87 -16.29
CA SER A 128 -10.34 7.82 -15.96
C SER A 128 -10.55 7.52 -14.48
N TYR A 129 -9.86 6.52 -13.95
CA TYR A 129 -9.95 6.13 -12.53
C TYR A 129 -9.47 7.24 -11.61
N SER A 130 -8.23 7.71 -11.80
CA SER A 130 -7.60 8.75 -10.97
C SER A 130 -8.41 10.04 -10.96
N SER A 131 -9.03 10.42 -12.08
CA SER A 131 -9.92 11.59 -12.15
C SER A 131 -11.24 11.36 -11.40
N SER A 132 -11.85 10.19 -11.55
CA SER A 132 -13.14 9.86 -10.90
C SER A 132 -13.03 9.66 -9.38
N MET A 133 -11.85 9.25 -8.89
CA MET A 133 -11.58 8.93 -7.50
C MET A 133 -10.76 10.00 -6.78
N LYS A 134 -10.63 11.19 -7.35
CA LYS A 134 -9.87 12.30 -6.75
C LYS A 134 -10.43 12.63 -5.36
N GLY A 135 -9.58 12.49 -4.33
CA GLY A 135 -9.94 12.76 -2.94
C GLY A 135 -10.83 11.71 -2.27
N ARG A 136 -11.04 10.56 -2.91
CA ARG A 136 -11.83 9.44 -2.36
C ARG A 136 -10.92 8.30 -1.92
N SER A 137 -11.37 7.53 -0.92
CA SER A 137 -10.73 6.27 -0.55
C SER A 137 -10.73 5.28 -1.74
N PRO A 138 -9.73 4.40 -1.87
CA PRO A 138 -9.72 3.33 -2.87
C PRO A 138 -10.97 2.45 -2.76
N ASP A 139 -11.65 2.21 -3.89
CA ASP A 139 -12.68 1.18 -3.97
C ASP A 139 -12.08 -0.12 -4.49
N TYR A 140 -11.73 -1.01 -3.56
CA TYR A 140 -11.10 -2.28 -3.89
C TYR A 140 -12.00 -3.22 -4.73
N ARG A 141 -13.32 -2.99 -4.75
CA ARG A 141 -14.26 -3.76 -5.60
C ARG A 141 -14.15 -3.38 -7.08
N PHE A 142 -13.69 -2.17 -7.38
CA PHE A 142 -13.48 -1.72 -8.76
C PHE A 142 -12.35 -2.50 -9.45
N PHE A 143 -11.39 -2.98 -8.66
CA PHE A 143 -10.22 -3.71 -9.15
C PHE A 143 -10.52 -5.18 -9.50
N ASN A 144 -11.55 -5.77 -8.88
CA ASN A 144 -11.93 -7.17 -9.13
C ASN A 144 -12.48 -7.45 -10.54
N GLY A 145 -12.85 -6.41 -11.31
CA GLY A 145 -13.39 -6.55 -12.66
C GLY A 145 -12.41 -6.20 -13.79
N THR A 146 -11.22 -5.66 -13.48
CA THR A 146 -10.31 -5.07 -14.46
C THR A 146 -8.94 -5.74 -14.53
N TYR A 147 -8.66 -6.72 -13.66
CA TYR A 147 -7.34 -7.35 -13.59
C TYR A 147 -7.41 -8.88 -13.64
N SER A 148 -6.74 -9.47 -14.64
CA SER A 148 -6.33 -10.87 -14.63
C SER A 148 -4.83 -10.94 -14.34
N ASP A 149 -4.41 -11.89 -13.50
CA ASP A 149 -3.00 -12.17 -13.13
C ASP A 149 -2.05 -12.38 -14.34
N SER A 150 -2.59 -12.47 -15.55
CA SER A 150 -1.89 -12.74 -16.80
C SER A 150 -1.15 -11.55 -17.42
N SER A 151 -1.06 -10.39 -16.75
CA SER A 151 -0.45 -9.17 -17.33
C SER A 151 0.96 -8.84 -16.83
N CYS A 152 1.62 -9.80 -16.16
CA CYS A 152 3.05 -9.73 -15.78
C CYS A 152 4.00 -10.02 -16.95
#